data_AF-A0A850QSR3-F1
#
_entry.id   AF-A0A850QSR3-F1
#
_cell.length_a   1.000
_cell.length_b   1.000
_cell.length_c   1.000
_cell.angle_alpha   90.00
_cell.angle_beta   90.00
_cell.angle_gamma   90.00
#
_symmetry.space_group_name_H-M   'P 1'
#
loop_
_entity.id
_entity.type
_entity.pdbx_description
1 polymer ?
#
loop_
_entity_poly.entity_id
_entity_poly.type
_entity_poly.pdbx_seq_one_letter_code
_entity_poly.pdbx_strand_id
1 'polypeptide(L)'
;TQKKIVSQITNSDLVLWVLKANQSARKLDVELRQAVDEFYQLAANQNRKAPKILVLVNQVDRLPPLDEWQPPYDLSNPQTQKGKVIAQAVEFNKEKLNPDIILPLCVSQDVPQFNVDTLQQAIVSAYEDGVNTQLNRRRVEGDRLDLTEEAKRLYHLGEVLFKAYRKQL
;
A
#
# COMPACT_ATOMS: atom_id res chain seq x y z
N THR A 1 14.83 13.51 10.08
CA THR A 1 13.92 13.27 8.93
C THR A 1 13.49 11.82 8.86
N GLN A 2 14.38 10.83 8.70
CA GLN A 2 14.04 9.39 8.66
C GLN A 2 13.43 8.82 9.96
N LYS A 3 13.98 9.12 11.14
CA LYS A 3 13.42 8.67 12.43
C LYS A 3 11.95 9.05 12.64
N LYS A 4 11.54 10.23 12.15
CA LYS A 4 10.13 10.67 12.21
C LYS A 4 9.26 9.79 11.31
N ILE A 5 9.73 9.45 10.10
CA ILE A 5 8.99 8.59 9.16
C ILE A 5 8.83 7.19 9.74
N VAL A 6 9.90 6.60 10.29
CA VAL A 6 9.82 5.29 10.95
C VAL A 6 8.79 5.33 12.09
N SER A 7 8.83 6.37 12.93
CA SER A 7 7.84 6.54 14.00
C SER A 7 6.40 6.70 13.48
N GLN A 8 6.17 7.36 12.34
CA GLN A 8 4.83 7.43 11.74
C GLN A 8 4.40 6.05 11.24
N ILE A 9 5.28 5.34 10.51
CA ILE A 9 5.01 3.99 10.01
C ILE A 9 4.64 3.04 11.15
N THR A 10 5.40 3.05 12.25
CA THR A 10 5.19 2.10 13.36
C THR A 10 3.97 2.41 14.23
N ASN A 11 3.34 3.57 14.01
CA ASN A 11 2.08 3.96 14.65
C ASN A 11 0.87 3.94 13.69
N SER A 12 1.07 3.52 12.43
CA SER A 12 -0.01 3.36 11.46
C SER A 12 -0.68 1.99 11.59
N ASP A 13 -1.91 1.89 11.10
CA ASP A 13 -2.62 0.61 10.95
C ASP A 13 -2.41 0.02 9.54
N LEU A 14 -2.19 0.89 8.55
CA LEU A 14 -1.94 0.59 7.15
C LEU A 14 -0.93 1.61 6.60
N VAL A 15 0.00 1.15 5.77
CA VAL A 15 0.96 2.01 5.09
C VAL A 15 0.81 1.86 3.58
N LEU A 16 0.51 2.96 2.89
CA LEU A 16 0.59 3.06 1.44
C LEU A 16 1.94 3.64 1.06
N TRP A 17 2.83 2.80 0.52
CA TRP A 17 4.17 3.20 0.09
C TRP A 17 4.18 3.43 -1.41
N VAL A 18 4.09 4.69 -1.82
CA VAL A 18 4.00 5.07 -3.23
C VAL A 18 5.39 5.25 -3.84
N LEU A 19 5.65 4.54 -4.93
CA LEU A 19 6.89 4.60 -5.71
C LEU A 19 6.60 5.08 -7.12
N LYS A 20 7.56 5.78 -7.72
CA LYS A 20 7.51 6.12 -9.15
C LYS A 20 8.15 4.99 -9.97
N ALA A 21 7.41 4.41 -10.91
CA ALA A 21 7.84 3.24 -11.67
C ALA A 21 9.17 3.44 -12.42
N ASN A 22 9.41 4.63 -12.97
CA ASN A 22 10.60 4.93 -13.77
C ASN A 22 11.80 5.45 -12.97
N GLN A 23 11.72 5.52 -11.63
CA GLN A 23 12.82 5.97 -10.80
C GLN A 23 13.77 4.80 -10.50
N SER A 24 15.02 4.91 -10.97
CA SER A 24 16.03 3.85 -10.85
C SER A 24 16.67 3.75 -9.46
N ALA A 25 16.80 4.87 -8.73
CA ALA A 25 17.41 4.89 -7.40
C ALA A 25 16.38 4.52 -6.31
N ARG A 26 16.61 3.37 -5.65
CA ARG A 26 15.81 2.83 -4.53
C ARG A 26 16.54 2.80 -3.19
N LYS A 27 17.74 3.37 -3.11
CA LYS A 27 18.59 3.30 -1.91
C LYS A 27 17.87 3.82 -0.67
N LEU A 28 17.25 4.99 -0.77
CA LEU A 28 16.51 5.61 0.34
C LEU A 28 15.29 4.78 0.77
N ASP A 29 14.58 4.17 -0.19
CA ASP A 29 13.42 3.33 0.13
C ASP A 29 13.85 2.06 0.86
N VAL A 30 14.92 1.42 0.38
CA VAL A 30 15.50 0.21 1.01
C VAL A 30 16.04 0.52 2.41
N GLU A 31 16.76 1.64 2.58
CA GLU A 31 17.25 2.08 3.90
C GLU A 31 16.10 2.41 4.87
N LEU A 32 15.01 3.01 4.37
CA LEU A 32 13.83 3.25 5.19
C LEU A 32 13.15 1.93 5.58
N ARG A 33 13.03 0.98 4.64
CA ARG A 33 12.41 -0.33 4.90
C ARG A 33 13.21 -1.10 5.94
N GLN A 34 14.53 -1.14 5.79
CA GLN A 34 15.43 -1.76 6.75
C GLN A 34 15.28 -1.13 8.14
N ALA A 35 15.21 0.19 8.24
CA ALA A 35 15.01 0.87 9.54
C ALA A 35 13.66 0.53 10.20
N VAL A 36 12.62 0.25 9.41
CA VAL A 36 11.32 -0.24 9.93
C VAL A 36 11.45 -1.69 10.41
N ASP A 37 12.09 -2.56 9.65
CA ASP A 37 12.30 -3.96 10.04
C ASP A 37 13.14 -4.05 11.33
N GLU A 38 14.23 -3.28 11.43
CA GLU A 38 15.08 -3.17 12.62
C GLU A 38 14.29 -2.72 13.86
N PHE A 39 13.34 -1.79 13.71
CA PHE A 39 12.49 -1.34 14.82
C PHE A 39 11.71 -2.50 15.44
N TYR A 40 11.15 -3.42 14.65
CA TYR A 40 10.36 -4.55 15.14
C TYR A 40 11.21 -5.72 15.64
N GLN A 41 12.50 -5.78 15.30
CA GLN A 41 13.44 -6.77 15.84
C GLN A 41 13.87 -6.46 17.28
N LEU A 42 13.76 -5.20 17.73
CA LEU A 42 14.10 -4.80 19.10
C LEU A 42 13.22 -5.52 20.13
N ALA A 43 13.84 -6.02 21.21
CA ALA A 43 13.14 -6.75 22.28
C ALA A 43 11.91 -6.00 22.85
N ALA A 44 12.01 -4.67 22.98
CA ALA A 44 10.92 -3.81 23.45
C ALA A 44 9.69 -3.79 22.50
N ASN A 45 9.86 -4.15 21.23
CA ASN A 45 8.84 -4.08 20.19
C ASN A 45 8.41 -5.45 19.67
N GLN A 46 8.95 -6.56 20.20
CA GLN A 46 8.66 -7.92 19.70
C GLN A 46 7.17 -8.30 19.77
N ASN A 47 6.44 -7.72 20.73
CA ASN A 47 4.99 -7.92 20.88
C ASN A 47 4.14 -6.94 20.06
N ARG A 48 4.75 -5.95 19.39
CA ARG A 48 4.04 -5.01 18.52
C ARG A 48 3.84 -5.65 17.16
N LYS A 49 2.59 -5.72 16.70
CA LYS A 49 2.29 -6.13 15.33
C LYS A 49 2.63 -5.01 14.34
N ALA A 50 3.37 -5.35 13.27
CA ALA A 50 3.66 -4.42 12.19
C ALA A 50 2.40 -4.06 11.38
N PRO A 51 2.28 -2.82 10.86
CA PRO A 51 1.21 -2.49 9.93
C PRO A 51 1.37 -3.27 8.63
N LYS A 52 0.27 -3.47 7.93
CA LYS A 52 0.33 -3.93 6.54
C LYS A 52 0.94 -2.85 5.67
N ILE A 53 1.90 -3.22 4.83
CA ILE A 53 2.60 -2.35 3.88
C ILE A 53 2.14 -2.71 2.46
N LEU A 54 1.43 -1.77 1.83
CA LEU A 54 1.01 -1.83 0.43
C LEU A 54 1.95 -0.95 -0.39
N VAL A 55 2.78 -1.56 -1.23
CA VAL A 55 3.64 -0.83 -2.16
C VAL A 55 2.88 -0.54 -3.45
N LEU A 56 2.84 0.74 -3.83
CA LEU A 56 2.13 1.22 -5.00
C LEU A 56 3.14 1.69 -6.04
N VAL A 57 3.38 0.88 -7.07
CA VAL A 57 4.27 1.22 -8.19
C VAL A 57 3.48 2.10 -9.15
N ASN A 58 3.49 3.41 -8.93
CA ASN A 58 2.70 4.38 -9.67
C ASN A 58 3.41 4.85 -10.95
N GLN A 59 2.62 5.40 -11.88
CA GLN A 59 3.07 5.95 -13.16
C GLN A 59 3.62 4.88 -14.11
N VAL A 60 3.01 3.69 -14.09
CA VAL A 60 3.41 2.59 -14.98
C VAL A 60 3.08 2.86 -16.45
N ASP A 61 2.18 3.80 -16.72
CA ASP A 61 1.94 4.38 -18.05
C ASP A 61 3.22 4.96 -18.66
N ARG A 62 4.13 5.46 -17.81
CA ARG A 62 5.41 6.08 -18.23
C ARG A 62 6.55 5.09 -18.42
N LEU A 63 6.30 3.80 -18.24
CA LEU A 63 7.28 2.77 -18.59
C LEU A 63 7.28 2.54 -20.10
N PRO A 64 8.44 2.29 -20.72
CA PRO A 64 8.47 1.88 -22.12
C PRO A 64 7.71 0.56 -22.36
N PRO A 65 7.16 0.32 -23.55
CA PRO A 65 6.95 1.29 -24.64
C PRO A 65 5.89 2.35 -24.28
N LEU A 66 6.14 3.63 -24.63
CA LEU A 66 5.28 4.76 -24.23
C LEU A 66 4.01 4.90 -25.10
N ASP A 67 4.09 4.42 -26.33
CA ASP A 67 3.02 4.36 -27.32
C ASP A 67 2.02 3.21 -27.08
N GLU A 68 2.35 2.28 -26.18
CA GLU A 68 1.48 1.18 -25.78
C GLU A 68 0.85 1.49 -24.41
N TRP A 69 -0.38 1.97 -24.43
CA TRP A 69 -1.20 2.16 -23.22
C TRP A 69 -2.66 1.79 -23.44
N GLN A 70 -3.00 0.56 -23.07
CA GLN A 70 -4.34 -0.04 -23.17
C GLN A 70 -4.61 -0.95 -21.96
N PRO A 71 -4.71 -0.38 -20.74
CA PRO A 71 -5.10 -1.18 -19.57
C PRO A 71 -6.52 -1.76 -19.76
N PRO A 72 -6.85 -2.90 -19.12
CA PRO A 72 -6.06 -3.60 -18.11
C PRO A 72 -4.99 -4.53 -18.71
N TYR A 73 -3.86 -4.64 -18.01
CA TYR A 73 -2.80 -5.61 -18.31
C TYR A 73 -2.86 -6.79 -17.34
N ASP A 74 -2.87 -8.01 -17.87
CA ASP A 74 -2.63 -9.22 -17.07
C ASP A 74 -1.13 -9.40 -16.83
N LEU A 75 -0.73 -9.26 -15.57
CA LEU A 75 0.67 -9.36 -15.15
C LEU A 75 1.06 -10.77 -14.72
N SER A 76 0.09 -11.66 -14.52
CA SER A 76 0.36 -13.07 -14.24
C SER A 76 0.78 -13.81 -15.52
N ASN A 77 0.24 -13.37 -16.66
CA ASN A 77 0.56 -13.92 -17.97
C ASN A 77 0.69 -12.80 -19.03
N PRO A 78 1.75 -11.97 -18.94
CA PRO A 78 1.86 -10.76 -19.76
C PRO A 78 2.13 -11.09 -21.24
N GLN A 79 1.13 -10.78 -22.08
CA GLN A 79 1.20 -11.00 -23.53
C GLN A 79 1.90 -9.86 -24.27
N THR A 80 1.77 -8.63 -23.77
CA THR A 80 2.28 -7.44 -24.45
C THR A 80 3.64 -6.99 -23.90
N GLN A 81 4.38 -6.18 -24.68
CA GLN A 81 5.67 -5.69 -24.22
C GLN A 81 5.51 -4.73 -23.03
N LYS A 82 4.47 -3.88 -23.05
CA LYS A 82 4.13 -3.05 -21.89
C LYS A 82 3.83 -3.88 -20.65
N GLY A 83 2.97 -4.90 -20.77
CA GLY A 83 2.63 -5.79 -19.66
C GLY A 83 3.87 -6.44 -19.04
N LYS A 84 4.81 -6.90 -19.87
CA LYS A 84 6.08 -7.49 -19.41
C LYS A 84 6.94 -6.49 -18.64
N VAL A 85 7.08 -5.26 -19.13
CA VAL A 85 7.86 -4.22 -18.45
C VAL A 85 7.21 -3.82 -17.12
N ILE A 86 5.88 -3.72 -17.07
CA ILE A 86 5.15 -3.46 -15.83
C ILE A 86 5.38 -4.60 -14.83
N ALA A 87 5.26 -5.86 -15.26
CA ALA A 87 5.49 -7.03 -14.41
C ALA A 87 6.91 -7.07 -13.86
N GLN A 88 7.92 -6.79 -14.68
CA GLN A 88 9.33 -6.69 -14.25
C GLN A 88 9.54 -5.56 -13.23
N ALA A 89 8.94 -4.39 -13.46
CA ALA A 89 9.02 -3.29 -12.51
C ALA A 89 8.38 -3.66 -11.16
N VAL A 90 7.23 -4.35 -11.17
CA VAL A 90 6.59 -4.85 -9.95
C VAL A 90 7.50 -5.84 -9.22
N GLU A 91 8.01 -6.86 -9.91
CA GLU A 91 8.84 -7.89 -9.28
C GLU A 91 10.12 -7.30 -8.69
N PHE A 92 10.79 -6.39 -9.42
CA PHE A 92 11.96 -5.69 -8.91
C PHE A 92 11.68 -4.94 -7.59
N ASN A 93 10.57 -4.21 -7.50
CA ASN A 93 10.23 -3.48 -6.26
C ASN A 93 9.77 -4.43 -5.15
N LYS A 94 9.14 -5.55 -5.49
CA LYS A 94 8.76 -6.60 -4.55
C LYS A 94 9.98 -7.22 -3.88
N GLU A 95 11.00 -7.60 -4.65
CA GLU A 95 12.26 -8.15 -4.12
C GLU A 95 12.99 -7.16 -3.21
N LYS A 96 13.00 -5.86 -3.56
CA LYS A 96 13.72 -4.84 -2.80
C LYS A 96 13.03 -4.44 -1.50
N LEU A 97 11.70 -4.44 -1.49
CA LEU A 97 10.94 -3.90 -0.37
C LEU A 97 10.16 -4.94 0.42
N ASN A 98 10.05 -6.19 -0.05
CA ASN A 98 9.31 -7.28 0.58
C ASN A 98 7.94 -6.86 1.19
N PRO A 99 7.04 -6.26 0.38
CA PRO A 99 5.76 -5.75 0.88
C PRO A 99 4.74 -6.88 1.12
N ASP A 100 3.70 -6.60 1.92
CA ASP A 100 2.57 -7.51 2.06
C ASP A 100 1.76 -7.60 0.77
N ILE A 101 1.57 -6.45 0.11
CA ILE A 101 0.86 -6.31 -1.15
C ILE A 101 1.63 -5.34 -2.04
N ILE A 102 1.72 -5.63 -3.34
CA ILE A 102 2.28 -4.71 -4.33
C ILE A 102 1.32 -4.55 -5.52
N LEU A 103 1.07 -3.31 -5.92
CA LEU A 103 0.16 -3.00 -7.04
C LEU A 103 0.80 -1.99 -7.98
N PRO A 104 0.81 -2.25 -9.30
CA PRO A 104 1.10 -1.24 -10.30
C PRO A 104 -0.10 -0.33 -10.49
N LEU A 105 0.13 0.98 -10.58
CA LEU A 105 -0.92 1.99 -10.68
C LEU A 105 -0.66 3.01 -11.78
N CYS A 106 -1.75 3.47 -12.38
CA CYS A 106 -1.81 4.73 -13.10
C CYS A 106 -3.03 5.51 -12.61
N VAL A 107 -2.79 6.70 -12.05
CA VAL A 107 -3.83 7.63 -11.57
C VAL A 107 -3.87 8.91 -12.42
N SER A 108 -3.39 8.83 -13.68
CA SER A 108 -3.40 9.96 -14.60
C SER A 108 -4.83 10.44 -14.89
N GLN A 109 -4.96 11.73 -15.21
CA GLN A 109 -6.20 12.30 -15.75
C GLN A 109 -6.18 12.32 -17.29
N ASP A 110 -5.00 12.21 -17.89
CA ASP A 110 -4.80 12.35 -19.34
C ASP A 110 -4.91 11.02 -20.10
N VAL A 111 -4.75 9.90 -19.39
CA VAL A 111 -4.80 8.54 -19.95
C VAL A 111 -5.65 7.63 -19.07
N PRO A 112 -6.18 6.51 -19.60
CA PRO A 112 -6.94 5.55 -18.82
C PRO A 112 -6.19 5.13 -17.55
N GLN A 113 -6.90 5.13 -16.43
CA GLN A 113 -6.36 4.69 -15.14
C GLN A 113 -6.16 3.18 -15.11
N PHE A 114 -5.25 2.70 -14.25
CA PHE A 114 -4.97 1.28 -14.09
C PHE A 114 -4.91 0.91 -12.61
N ASN A 115 -5.63 -0.16 -12.24
CA ASN A 115 -5.69 -0.78 -10.91
C ASN A 115 -6.17 0.11 -9.75
N VAL A 116 -6.86 1.22 -10.03
CA VAL A 116 -7.44 2.07 -8.98
C VAL A 116 -8.53 1.33 -8.20
N ASP A 117 -9.38 0.57 -8.88
CA ASP A 117 -10.40 -0.26 -8.23
C ASP A 117 -9.77 -1.38 -7.39
N THR A 118 -8.71 -2.02 -7.91
CA THR A 118 -7.93 -3.03 -7.19
C THR A 118 -7.30 -2.45 -5.92
N LEU A 119 -6.79 -1.22 -5.98
CA LEU A 119 -6.29 -0.52 -4.80
C LEU A 119 -7.40 -0.29 -3.77
N GLN A 120 -8.58 0.15 -4.21
CA GLN A 120 -9.71 0.35 -3.30
C GLN A 120 -10.07 -0.96 -2.58
N GLN A 121 -10.16 -2.07 -3.32
CA GLN A 121 -10.42 -3.39 -2.73
C GLN A 121 -9.32 -3.82 -1.77
N ALA A 122 -8.05 -3.61 -2.13
CA ALA A 122 -6.91 -3.94 -1.28
C ALA A 122 -6.92 -3.13 0.03
N ILE A 123 -7.31 -1.85 -0.01
CA ILE A 123 -7.46 -1.02 1.20
C ILE A 123 -8.59 -1.55 2.08
N VAL A 124 -9.75 -1.88 1.50
CA VAL A 124 -10.89 -2.43 2.25
C VAL A 124 -10.51 -3.75 2.91
N SER A 125 -9.87 -4.67 2.19
CA SER A 125 -9.40 -5.94 2.75
C SER A 125 -8.33 -5.75 3.81
N ALA A 126 -7.37 -4.85 3.58
CA ALA A 126 -6.33 -4.56 4.57
C ALA A 126 -6.89 -3.88 5.82
N TYR A 127 -8.03 -3.19 5.73
CA TYR A 127 -8.71 -2.61 6.89
C TYR A 127 -9.27 -3.67 7.82
N GLU A 128 -9.89 -4.74 7.31
CA GLU A 128 -10.37 -5.87 8.11
C GLU A 128 -9.22 -6.50 8.94
N ASP A 129 -8.03 -6.59 8.35
CA ASP A 129 -6.82 -7.03 9.06
C ASP A 129 -6.21 -5.95 9.96
N GLY A 130 -6.37 -4.68 9.59
CA GLY A 130 -5.88 -3.51 10.31
C GLY A 130 -6.56 -3.31 11.66
N VAL A 131 -7.85 -3.63 11.76
CA VAL A 131 -8.59 -3.66 13.04
C VAL A 131 -7.88 -4.56 14.05
N ASN A 132 -7.42 -5.75 13.63
CA ASN A 132 -6.70 -6.67 14.52
C ASN A 132 -5.32 -6.12 14.95
N THR A 133 -4.64 -5.37 14.08
CA THR A 133 -3.37 -4.70 14.40
C THR A 133 -3.56 -3.56 15.40
N GLN A 134 -4.61 -2.74 15.21
CA GLN A 134 -4.97 -1.67 16.14
C GLN A 134 -5.32 -2.23 17.54
N LEU A 135 -6.10 -3.31 17.60
CA LEU A 135 -6.48 -3.98 18.85
C LEU A 135 -5.27 -4.61 19.56
N ASN A 136 -4.33 -5.21 18.83
CA ASN A 136 -3.08 -5.71 19.42
C ASN A 136 -2.25 -4.58 20.03
N ARG A 137 -2.06 -3.47 19.29
CA ARG A 137 -1.29 -2.32 19.77
C ARG A 137 -1.90 -1.73 21.05
N ARG A 138 -3.22 -1.52 21.08
CA ARG A 138 -3.93 -0.99 22.26
C ARG A 138 -3.88 -1.93 23.47
N ARG A 139 -3.88 -3.26 23.26
CA ARG A 139 -3.67 -4.23 24.35
C ARG A 139 -2.26 -4.14 24.93
N VAL A 140 -1.24 -4.00 24.07
CA VAL A 140 0.15 -3.86 24.51
C VAL A 140 0.38 -2.50 25.19
N GLU A 141 -0.29 -1.44 24.72
CA GLU A 141 -0.18 -0.07 25.27
C GLU A 141 -1.09 0.18 26.49
N GLY A 142 -1.97 -0.77 26.86
CA GLY A 142 -2.79 -0.72 28.08
C GLY A 142 -4.01 0.21 28.02
N ASP A 143 -4.46 0.59 26.82
CA ASP A 143 -5.46 1.63 26.63
C ASP A 143 -6.91 1.09 26.80
N ARG A 144 -7.74 1.77 27.62
CA ARG A 144 -9.15 1.38 27.88
C ARG A 144 -10.00 1.56 26.62
N LEU A 145 -10.89 0.60 26.36
CA LEU A 145 -11.84 0.56 25.23
C LEU A 145 -12.63 1.87 25.10
N ASP A 146 -12.23 2.75 24.19
CA ASP A 146 -13.03 3.92 23.79
C ASP A 146 -13.86 3.56 22.55
N LEU A 147 -15.02 2.95 22.83
CA LEU A 147 -16.00 2.46 21.85
C LEU A 147 -16.55 3.56 20.92
N THR A 148 -16.42 4.82 21.33
CA THR A 148 -17.00 5.98 20.65
C THR A 148 -16.25 6.38 19.37
N GLU A 149 -14.91 6.28 19.38
CA GLU A 149 -14.09 6.59 18.20
C GLU A 149 -14.12 5.47 17.15
N GLU A 150 -14.37 4.24 17.57
CA GLU A 150 -14.49 3.07 16.69
C GLU A 150 -15.81 3.11 15.89
N ALA A 151 -16.90 3.52 16.54
CA ALA A 151 -18.19 3.76 15.88
C ALA A 151 -18.11 4.87 14.81
N LYS A 152 -17.33 5.93 15.05
CA LYS A 152 -17.11 7.00 14.06
C LYS A 152 -16.34 6.51 12.84
N ARG A 153 -15.34 5.63 13.02
CA ARG A 153 -14.59 5.03 11.89
C ARG A 153 -15.48 4.13 11.05
N LEU A 154 -16.30 3.29 11.69
CA LEU A 154 -17.28 2.45 11.00
C LEU A 154 -18.32 3.28 10.23
N TYR A 155 -18.78 4.40 10.80
CA TYR A 155 -19.69 5.33 10.14
C TYR A 155 -19.06 5.97 8.88
N HIS A 156 -17.84 6.47 9.00
CA HIS A 156 -17.12 7.05 7.85
C HIS A 156 -16.83 6.02 6.76
N LEU A 157 -16.56 4.76 7.15
CA LEU A 157 -16.42 3.65 6.22
C LEU A 157 -17.72 3.40 5.44
N GLY A 158 -18.86 3.42 6.14
CA GLY A 158 -20.19 3.30 5.52
C GLY A 158 -20.45 4.40 4.50
N GLU A 159 -20.09 5.65 4.81
CA GLU A 159 -20.21 6.77 3.85
C GLU A 159 -19.31 6.61 2.62
N VAL A 160 -18.07 6.15 2.80
CA VAL A 160 -17.11 5.97 1.69
C VAL A 160 -17.53 4.81 0.78
N LEU A 161 -17.93 3.67 1.36
CA LEU A 161 -18.43 2.52 0.60
C LEU A 161 -19.71 2.85 -0.15
N PHE A 162 -20.64 3.58 0.48
CA PHE A 162 -21.88 4.01 -0.15
C PHE A 162 -21.63 4.98 -1.32
N LYS A 163 -20.70 5.93 -1.15
CA LYS A 163 -20.31 6.86 -2.23
C LYS A 163 -19.64 6.14 -3.40
N ALA A 164 -18.81 5.13 -3.13
CA ALA A 164 -18.20 4.32 -4.18
C ALA A 164 -19.26 3.50 -4.96
N TYR A 165 -20.21 2.89 -4.24
CA TYR A 165 -21.29 2.10 -4.84
C TYR A 165 -22.23 2.94 -5.72
N ARG A 166 -22.52 4.18 -5.31
CA ARG A 166 -23.35 5.13 -6.07
C ARG A 166 -22.72 5.60 -7.37
N LYS A 167 -21.40 5.48 -7.54
CA LYS A 167 -20.67 5.93 -8.73
C LYS A 167 -20.60 4.86 -9.84
N GLN A 168 -21.00 3.63 -9.54
CA GLN A 168 -21.08 2.49 -10.46
C GLN A 168 -22.50 2.25 -11.04
N LEU A 169 -23.49 3.06 -10.64
CA LEU A 169 -24.86 3.12 -11.19
C LEU A 169 -25.01 4.38 -12.04
#